data_AF-A0A957AXA4-F1
#
_entry.id   AF-A0A957AXA4-F1
#
_cell.length_a   1.000
_cell.length_b   1.000
_cell.length_c   1.000
_cell.angle_alpha   90.00
_cell.angle_beta   90.00
_cell.angle_gamma   90.00
#
_symmetry.space_group_name_H-M   'P 1'
#
loop_
_entity.id
_entity.type
_entity.pdbx_description
1 polymer ?
#
loop_
_entity_poly.entity_id
_entity_poly.type
_entity_poly.pdbx_seq_one_letter_code
_entity_poly.pdbx_strand_id
1 'polypeptide(L)'
;FKALLFLGAGAVIHALGTRDMRQMGGLRKQMPVVSTTFMIGAAALIGLPIFNGFWSKELILESGLEGGPIWANVGTLLGAGITAFYAFRMVWMVLFGQPQGKTHVHDAGIPMKTALIPLAFGTLTSWLLIGRFGSWLQATLPYEQLNVESTEEMLLAIITTPATYLALAIVALGMAAWWQRERLTGLARSLQGVGRAAANGFGFEALNQGAVSLTQKAAAALQVTQTGQLNWNVLGIVVALVVVLLVLAGV
;
A
#
# COMPACT_ATOMS: atom_id res chain seq x y z
N PHE A 1 10.86 3.86 3.54
CA PHE A 1 10.54 2.41 3.57
C PHE A 1 9.81 1.86 2.34
N LYS A 2 8.76 2.49 1.77
CA LYS A 2 8.04 1.91 0.60
C LYS A 2 8.94 1.69 -0.62
N ALA A 3 9.73 2.71 -1.01
CA ALA A 3 10.70 2.58 -2.12
C ALA A 3 11.70 1.44 -1.88
N LEU A 4 12.18 1.30 -0.64
CA LEU A 4 13.07 0.21 -0.23
C LEU A 4 12.43 -1.18 -0.41
N LEU A 5 11.16 -1.32 -0.05
CA LEU A 5 10.40 -2.57 -0.24
C LEU A 5 10.18 -2.89 -1.73
N PHE A 6 9.84 -1.90 -2.55
CA PHE A 6 9.63 -2.11 -3.99
C PHE A 6 10.92 -2.48 -4.71
N LEU A 7 12.04 -1.80 -4.42
CA LEU A 7 13.33 -2.12 -5.00
C LEU A 7 13.85 -3.47 -4.50
N GLY A 8 13.68 -3.78 -3.21
CA GLY A 8 14.04 -5.08 -2.65
C GLY A 8 13.22 -6.23 -3.26
N ALA A 9 11.90 -6.05 -3.42
CA ALA A 9 11.05 -7.00 -4.12
C ALA A 9 11.46 -7.16 -5.60
N GLY A 10 11.80 -6.07 -6.28
CA GLY A 10 12.32 -6.10 -7.64
C GLY A 10 13.61 -6.90 -7.76
N ALA A 11 14.54 -6.74 -6.81
CA ALA A 11 15.76 -7.54 -6.76
C ALA A 11 15.48 -9.03 -6.56
N VAL A 12 14.54 -9.38 -5.67
CA VAL A 12 14.12 -10.78 -5.45
C VAL A 12 13.47 -11.37 -6.70
N ILE A 13 12.55 -10.64 -7.34
CA ILE A 13 11.86 -11.09 -8.56
C ILE A 13 12.86 -11.26 -9.71
N HIS A 14 13.81 -10.34 -9.86
CA HIS A 14 14.85 -10.45 -10.88
C HIS A 14 15.73 -11.68 -10.67
N ALA A 15 16.06 -11.99 -9.41
CA ALA A 15 16.89 -13.14 -9.07
C ALA A 15 16.16 -14.50 -9.23
N LEU A 16 14.85 -14.56 -8.94
CA LEU A 16 14.07 -15.80 -8.99
C LEU A 16 13.26 -16.00 -10.28
N GLY A 17 13.04 -14.96 -11.07
CA GLY A 17 12.20 -15.00 -12.27
C GLY A 17 10.70 -15.22 -12.02
N THR A 18 10.28 -15.31 -10.75
CA THR A 18 8.88 -15.52 -10.37
C THR A 18 8.38 -14.42 -9.44
N ARG A 19 7.09 -14.12 -9.55
CA ARG A 19 6.37 -13.21 -8.65
C ARG A 19 5.52 -13.97 -7.63
N ASP A 20 5.42 -15.28 -7.77
CA ASP A 20 4.64 -16.12 -6.88
C ASP A 20 5.44 -16.39 -5.60
N MET A 21 5.03 -15.76 -4.50
CA MET A 21 5.67 -15.93 -3.19
C MET A 21 5.66 -17.39 -2.68
N ARG A 22 4.77 -18.25 -3.20
CA ARG A 22 4.73 -19.69 -2.85
C ARG A 22 5.92 -20.46 -3.41
N GLN A 23 6.55 -19.91 -4.45
CA GLN A 23 7.74 -20.43 -5.12
C GLN A 23 9.03 -19.75 -4.63
N MET A 24 8.95 -18.92 -3.58
CA MET A 24 10.09 -18.26 -2.96
C MET A 24 10.44 -18.93 -1.63
N GLY A 25 11.63 -18.64 -1.09
CA GLY A 25 12.05 -19.09 0.24
C GLY A 25 13.57 -19.18 0.38
N GLY A 26 14.06 -19.10 1.61
CA GLY A 26 15.47 -19.32 1.93
C GLY A 26 16.45 -18.29 1.38
N LEU A 27 15.99 -17.09 1.03
CA LEU A 27 16.82 -16.05 0.41
C LEU A 27 17.72 -15.30 1.40
N ARG A 28 17.48 -15.40 2.71
CA ARG A 28 18.24 -14.67 3.75
C ARG A 28 19.76 -14.84 3.61
N LYS A 29 20.21 -16.06 3.34
CA LYS A 29 21.64 -16.39 3.20
C LYS A 29 22.18 -16.11 1.80
N GLN A 30 21.32 -16.14 0.78
CA GLN A 30 21.70 -16.01 -0.63
C GLN A 30 21.82 -14.53 -1.06
N MET A 31 20.97 -13.67 -0.50
CA MET A 31 20.93 -12.24 -0.81
C MET A 31 20.99 -11.40 0.48
N PRO A 32 22.12 -11.37 1.21
CA PRO A 32 22.18 -10.79 2.56
C PRO A 32 21.87 -9.30 2.60
N VAL A 33 22.32 -8.53 1.59
CA VAL A 33 22.06 -7.07 1.53
C VAL A 33 20.59 -6.80 1.23
N VAL A 34 20.04 -7.46 0.20
CA VAL A 34 18.60 -7.32 -0.13
C VAL A 34 17.74 -7.78 1.04
N SER A 35 18.08 -8.90 1.68
CA SER A 35 17.32 -9.44 2.82
C SER A 35 17.31 -8.49 4.00
N THR A 36 18.47 -7.93 4.37
CA THR A 36 18.57 -7.00 5.50
C THR A 36 17.81 -5.70 5.23
N THR A 37 17.99 -5.12 4.05
CA THR A 37 17.31 -3.88 3.65
C THR A 37 15.80 -4.09 3.50
N PHE A 38 15.37 -5.24 2.97
CA PHE A 38 13.96 -5.62 2.89
C PHE A 38 13.33 -5.80 4.28
N MET A 39 14.05 -6.44 5.22
CA MET A 39 13.61 -6.55 6.62
C MET A 39 13.46 -5.18 7.29
N ILE A 40 14.40 -4.25 7.08
CA ILE A 40 14.30 -2.86 7.57
C ILE A 40 13.05 -2.17 7.00
N GLY A 41 12.82 -2.30 5.69
CA GLY A 41 11.64 -1.75 5.04
C GLY A 41 10.33 -2.35 5.57
N ALA A 42 10.31 -3.66 5.81
CA ALA A 42 9.15 -4.36 6.32
C ALA A 42 8.87 -4.03 7.79
N ALA A 43 9.92 -3.91 8.63
CA ALA A 43 9.79 -3.48 10.01
C ALA A 43 9.22 -2.06 10.13
N ALA A 44 9.64 -1.16 9.24
CA ALA A 44 9.06 0.18 9.13
C ALA A 44 7.60 0.14 8.66
N LEU A 45 7.26 -0.72 7.69
CA LEU A 45 5.88 -0.91 7.23
C LEU A 45 4.98 -1.49 8.34
N ILE A 46 5.48 -2.43 9.13
CA ILE A 46 4.80 -2.99 10.30
C ILE A 46 4.54 -1.86 11.31
N GLY A 47 5.51 -0.97 11.51
CA GLY A 47 5.44 0.14 12.46
C GLY A 47 6.13 -0.19 13.77
N LEU A 48 7.34 -0.75 13.73
CA LEU A 48 8.13 -0.96 14.94
C LEU A 48 8.79 0.36 15.40
N PRO A 49 8.87 0.63 16.73
CA PRO A 49 9.24 1.96 17.28
C PRO A 49 10.51 2.62 16.76
N ILE A 50 11.51 1.83 16.35
CA ILE A 50 12.82 2.34 15.90
C ILE A 50 12.74 2.96 14.50
N PHE A 51 11.74 2.61 13.69
CA PHE A 51 11.69 2.95 12.27
C PHE A 51 10.74 4.10 12.00
N ASN A 52 11.02 4.86 10.92
CA ASN A 52 10.23 6.04 10.58
C ASN A 52 8.73 5.78 10.36
N GLY A 53 8.35 4.57 9.91
CA GLY A 53 6.95 4.20 9.71
C GLY A 53 6.14 4.04 11.00
N PHE A 54 6.78 3.89 12.16
CA PHE A 54 6.09 3.96 13.45
C PHE A 54 5.65 5.39 13.75
N TRP A 55 6.60 6.33 13.74
CA TRP A 55 6.35 7.74 14.03
C TRP A 55 5.28 8.34 13.11
N SER A 56 5.33 8.03 11.80
CA SER A 56 4.29 8.50 10.87
C SER A 56 2.90 7.93 11.16
N LYS A 57 2.79 6.71 11.69
CA LYS A 57 1.50 6.11 12.04
C LYS A 57 0.97 6.65 13.35
N GLU A 58 1.84 6.86 14.32
CA GLU A 58 1.44 7.33 15.65
C GLU A 58 0.93 8.77 15.59
N LEU A 59 1.62 9.65 14.86
CA LEU A 59 1.16 11.03 14.65
C LEU A 59 -0.24 11.10 14.00
N ILE A 60 -0.56 10.16 13.11
CA ILE A 60 -1.89 10.06 12.49
C ILE A 60 -2.92 9.53 13.50
N LEU A 61 -2.53 8.56 14.33
CA LEU A 61 -3.42 7.99 15.34
C LEU A 61 -3.75 9.02 16.44
N GLU A 62 -2.75 9.76 16.91
CA GLU A 62 -2.88 10.83 17.89
C GLU A 62 -3.80 11.94 17.38
N SER A 63 -3.52 12.48 16.20
CA SER A 63 -4.38 13.49 15.55
C SER A 63 -5.81 12.97 15.33
N GLY A 64 -5.96 11.68 15.00
CA GLY A 64 -7.27 11.03 14.88
C GLY A 64 -8.01 10.90 16.21
N LEU A 65 -7.31 10.76 17.34
CA LEU A 65 -7.93 10.68 18.67
C LEU A 65 -8.39 12.04 19.19
N GLU A 66 -7.71 13.12 18.81
CA GLU A 66 -8.06 14.48 19.24
C GLU A 66 -9.28 15.07 18.52
N GLY A 67 -9.48 14.75 17.23
CA GLY A 67 -10.55 15.35 16.43
C GLY A 67 -11.27 14.42 15.47
N GLY A 68 -10.86 13.16 15.37
CA GLY A 68 -11.40 12.18 14.43
C GLY A 68 -12.57 11.36 14.99
N PRO A 69 -13.42 10.81 14.12
CA PRO A 69 -14.49 9.93 14.57
C PRO A 69 -13.92 8.59 15.06
N ILE A 70 -14.47 8.05 16.16
CA ILE A 70 -13.99 6.83 16.82
C ILE A 70 -13.87 5.64 15.84
N TRP A 71 -14.81 5.49 14.91
CA TRP A 71 -14.79 4.41 13.93
C TRP A 71 -13.56 4.46 13.01
N ALA A 72 -13.04 5.65 12.70
CA ALA A 72 -11.83 5.79 11.89
C ALA A 72 -10.59 5.34 12.67
N ASN A 73 -10.51 5.67 13.96
CA ASN A 73 -9.42 5.22 14.84
C ASN A 73 -9.41 3.69 15.00
N VAL A 74 -10.58 3.09 15.20
CA VAL A 74 -10.74 1.62 15.19
C VAL A 74 -10.29 1.03 13.85
N GLY A 75 -10.67 1.65 12.73
CA GLY A 75 -10.23 1.27 11.39
C GLY A 75 -8.71 1.33 11.23
N THR A 76 -8.06 2.40 11.71
CA THR A 76 -6.61 2.57 11.69
C THR A 76 -5.90 1.49 12.50
N LEU A 77 -6.39 1.20 13.71
CA LEU A 77 -5.83 0.15 14.57
C LEU A 77 -5.97 -1.24 13.95
N LEU A 78 -7.16 -1.59 13.44
CA LEU A 78 -7.37 -2.85 12.72
C LEU A 78 -6.48 -2.95 11.48
N GLY A 79 -6.38 -1.86 10.71
CA GLY A 79 -5.49 -1.74 9.57
C GLY A 79 -4.02 -1.96 9.94
N ALA A 80 -3.57 -1.46 11.09
CA ALA A 80 -2.22 -1.69 11.60
C ALA A 80 -1.97 -3.18 11.89
N GLY A 81 -2.93 -3.88 12.52
CA GLY A 81 -2.84 -5.32 12.78
C GLY A 81 -2.81 -6.16 11.50
N ILE A 82 -3.69 -5.86 10.54
CA ILE A 82 -3.70 -6.52 9.21
C ILE A 82 -2.37 -6.25 8.48
N THR A 83 -1.86 -5.02 8.58
CA THR A 83 -0.57 -4.62 8.01
C THR A 83 0.57 -5.43 8.57
N ALA A 84 0.61 -5.56 9.91
CA ALA A 84 1.60 -6.36 10.58
C ALA A 84 1.54 -7.83 10.14
N PHE A 85 0.34 -8.40 10.04
CA PHE A 85 0.11 -9.77 9.58
C PHE A 85 0.65 -10.00 8.17
N TYR A 86 0.22 -9.21 7.18
CA TYR A 86 0.63 -9.48 5.79
C TYR A 86 2.10 -9.15 5.53
N ALA A 87 2.66 -8.13 6.19
CA ALA A 87 4.06 -7.74 6.03
C ALA A 87 4.99 -8.80 6.66
N PHE A 88 4.65 -9.28 7.86
CA PHE A 88 5.41 -10.34 8.51
C PHE A 88 5.30 -11.67 7.74
N ARG A 89 4.10 -12.00 7.24
CA ARG A 89 3.90 -13.11 6.30
C ARG A 89 4.83 -13.03 5.10
N MET A 90 4.94 -11.85 4.49
CA MET A 90 5.76 -11.63 3.31
C MET A 90 7.23 -11.87 3.59
N VAL A 91 7.77 -11.25 4.64
CA VAL A 91 9.16 -11.44 5.05
C VAL A 91 9.44 -12.91 5.33
N TRP A 92 8.54 -13.59 6.06
CA TRP A 92 8.70 -15.00 6.39
C TRP A 92 8.74 -15.88 5.15
N MET A 93 7.75 -15.77 4.26
CA MET A 93 7.67 -16.60 3.05
C MET A 93 8.87 -16.40 2.12
N VAL A 94 9.29 -15.16 1.91
CA VAL A 94 10.36 -14.83 0.95
C VAL A 94 11.75 -15.16 1.50
N LEU A 95 12.03 -14.82 2.77
CA LEU A 95 13.40 -14.91 3.32
C LEU A 95 13.65 -16.17 4.16
N PHE A 96 12.64 -16.62 4.92
CA PHE A 96 12.76 -17.67 5.93
C PHE A 96 12.05 -18.98 5.57
N GLY A 97 11.24 -18.99 4.51
CA GLY A 97 10.59 -20.18 3.99
C GLY A 97 11.59 -21.24 3.50
N GLN A 98 11.09 -22.45 3.24
CA GLN A 98 11.92 -23.50 2.65
C GLN A 98 12.37 -23.07 1.24
N PRO A 99 13.67 -23.24 0.88
CA PRO A 99 14.14 -22.96 -0.47
C PRO A 99 13.39 -23.79 -1.50
N GLN A 100 12.72 -23.12 -2.44
CA GLN A 100 11.97 -23.74 -3.52
C GLN A 100 12.80 -23.63 -4.81
N GLY A 101 13.74 -24.58 -5.04
CA GLY A 101 14.51 -24.64 -6.30
C GLY A 101 16.01 -24.90 -6.13
N LYS A 102 16.66 -25.29 -7.24
CA LYS A 102 18.12 -25.49 -7.36
C LYS A 102 18.86 -24.28 -7.98
N THR A 103 18.15 -23.17 -8.18
CA THR A 103 18.69 -22.01 -8.89
C THR A 103 19.78 -21.35 -8.04
N HIS A 104 20.97 -21.18 -8.60
CA HIS A 104 22.02 -20.38 -7.98
C HIS A 104 21.58 -18.92 -7.94
N VAL A 105 21.06 -18.48 -6.79
CA VAL A 105 20.68 -17.08 -6.58
C VAL A 105 21.92 -16.30 -6.18
N HIS A 106 22.19 -15.22 -6.91
CA HIS A 106 23.19 -14.24 -6.54
C HIS A 106 22.52 -13.03 -5.87
N ASP A 107 23.24 -12.43 -4.93
CA ASP A 107 22.84 -11.15 -4.36
C ASP A 107 22.81 -10.04 -5.43
N ALA A 108 22.10 -8.96 -5.14
CA ALA A 108 21.92 -7.90 -6.11
C ALA A 108 23.24 -7.22 -6.51
N GLY A 109 23.34 -6.78 -7.77
CA GLY A 109 24.52 -6.05 -8.26
C GLY A 109 24.75 -4.72 -7.53
N ILE A 110 25.95 -4.16 -7.70
CA ILE A 110 26.37 -2.88 -7.08
C ILE A 110 25.31 -1.76 -7.29
N PRO A 111 24.73 -1.55 -8.48
CA PRO A 111 23.75 -0.47 -8.68
C PRO A 111 22.50 -0.60 -7.81
N MET A 112 22.06 -1.83 -7.52
CA MET A 112 20.91 -2.05 -6.64
C MET A 112 21.31 -1.81 -5.17
N LYS A 113 22.51 -2.24 -4.77
CA LYS A 113 23.01 -2.01 -3.39
C LYS A 113 23.13 -0.53 -3.07
N THR A 114 23.64 0.28 -4.02
CA THR A 114 23.76 1.73 -3.84
C THR A 114 22.40 2.43 -3.76
N ALA A 115 21.34 1.86 -4.32
CA ALA A 115 19.97 2.34 -4.11
C ALA A 115 19.38 1.89 -2.76
N LEU A 116 19.56 0.62 -2.39
CA LEU A 116 18.94 0.04 -1.19
C LEU A 116 19.55 0.58 0.12
N ILE A 117 20.87 0.73 0.20
CA ILE A 117 21.55 1.09 1.45
C ILE A 117 21.14 2.49 1.96
N PRO A 118 21.19 3.56 1.13
CA PRO A 118 20.75 4.90 1.58
C PRO A 118 19.27 4.92 1.98
N LEU A 119 18.41 4.19 1.26
CA LEU A 119 16.99 4.09 1.58
C LEU A 119 16.73 3.34 2.90
N ALA A 120 17.53 2.31 3.20
CA ALA A 120 17.50 1.61 4.48
C ALA A 120 17.96 2.54 5.62
N PHE A 121 19.05 3.26 5.40
CA PHE A 121 19.55 4.24 6.36
C PHE A 121 18.50 5.32 6.65
N GLY A 122 17.93 5.95 5.62
CA GLY A 122 16.87 6.95 5.79
C GLY A 122 15.62 6.38 6.46
N THR A 123 15.30 5.11 6.25
CA THR A 123 14.18 4.43 6.93
C THR A 123 14.42 4.29 8.44
N LEU A 124 15.67 4.16 8.87
CA LEU A 124 16.06 4.09 10.29
C LEU A 124 16.19 5.47 10.93
N THR A 125 16.67 6.47 10.21
CA THR A 125 17.14 7.73 10.83
C THR A 125 16.25 8.94 10.55
N SER A 126 15.40 8.92 9.51
CA SER A 126 14.63 10.11 9.11
C SER A 126 13.69 10.65 10.18
N TRP A 127 13.22 9.83 11.13
CA TRP A 127 12.35 10.28 12.20
C TRP A 127 13.05 11.24 13.17
N LEU A 128 14.38 11.17 13.30
CA LEU A 128 15.17 12.10 14.13
C LEU A 128 15.06 13.55 13.63
N LEU A 129 14.70 13.73 12.35
CA LEU A 129 14.56 15.03 11.72
C LEU A 129 13.14 15.60 11.83
N ILE A 130 12.18 14.90 12.44
CA ILE A 130 10.77 15.32 12.47
C ILE A 130 10.60 16.73 13.06
N GLY A 131 11.16 17.03 14.23
CA GLY A 131 11.01 18.37 14.83
C GLY A 131 11.60 19.49 13.96
N ARG A 132 12.77 19.25 13.34
CA ARG A 132 13.39 20.20 12.39
C ARG A 132 12.58 20.37 11.12
N PHE A 133 11.98 19.28 10.63
CA PHE A 133 11.12 19.32 9.47
C PHE A 133 9.83 20.07 9.77
N GLY A 134 9.23 19.86 10.95
CA GLY A 134 8.04 20.57 11.42
C GLY A 134 8.26 22.08 11.50
N SER A 135 9.40 22.53 12.07
CA SER A 135 9.69 23.97 12.15
C SER A 135 9.92 24.59 10.78
N TRP A 136 10.55 23.88 9.85
CA TRP A 136 10.67 24.34 8.47
C TRP A 136 9.31 24.41 7.74
N LEU A 137 8.43 23.45 8.02
CA LEU A 137 7.07 23.43 7.47
C LEU A 137 6.24 24.60 7.98
N GLN A 138 6.33 24.93 9.28
CA GLN A 138 5.69 26.10 9.88
C GLN A 138 6.19 27.43 9.30
N ALA A 139 7.50 27.54 9.06
CA ALA A 139 8.04 28.72 8.39
C ALA A 139 7.53 28.88 6.95
N THR A 140 7.23 27.77 6.28
CA THR A 140 6.74 27.75 4.88
C THR A 140 5.22 27.94 4.78
N LEU A 141 4.47 27.47 5.80
CA LEU A 141 3.01 27.53 5.87
C LEU A 141 2.56 28.35 7.10
N PRO A 142 2.79 29.68 7.11
CA PRO A 142 2.55 30.50 8.28
C PRO A 142 1.06 30.69 8.64
N TYR A 143 0.15 30.37 7.71
CA TYR A 143 -1.30 30.49 7.90
C TYR A 143 -1.94 29.24 8.51
N GLU A 144 -1.20 28.14 8.61
CA GLU A 144 -1.66 26.89 9.20
C GLU A 144 -1.18 26.83 10.66
N GLN A 145 -2.08 26.62 11.62
CA GLN A 145 -1.71 26.43 13.03
C GLN A 145 -1.11 25.04 13.22
N LEU A 146 0.19 24.92 12.94
CA LEU A 146 0.94 23.70 13.15
C LEU A 146 1.46 23.68 14.59
N ASN A 147 1.01 22.70 15.36
CA ASN A 147 1.61 22.36 16.65
C ASN A 147 2.95 21.66 16.37
N VAL A 148 4.02 22.46 16.27
CA VAL A 148 5.37 21.95 16.07
C VAL A 148 5.98 21.65 17.43
N GLU A 149 5.94 20.38 17.80
CA GLU A 149 6.69 19.88 18.95
C GLU A 149 8.14 19.55 18.56
N SER A 150 9.05 19.70 19.51
CA SER A 150 10.41 19.20 19.35
C SER A 150 10.41 17.67 19.25
N THR A 151 11.49 17.09 18.67
CA THR A 151 11.61 15.63 18.55
C THR A 151 11.57 14.93 19.92
N GLU A 152 12.05 15.59 20.98
CA GLU A 152 12.06 15.06 22.35
C GLU A 152 10.66 15.08 22.97
N GLU A 153 9.94 16.18 22.83
CA GLU A 153 8.55 16.31 23.30
C GLU A 153 7.65 15.28 22.61
N MET A 154 7.75 15.16 21.28
CA MET A 154 7.02 14.14 20.52
C MET A 154 7.35 12.71 20.99
N LEU A 155 8.61 12.44 21.31
CA LEU A 155 9.03 11.12 21.81
C LEU A 155 8.42 10.83 23.18
N LEU A 156 8.37 11.81 24.08
CA LEU A 156 7.74 11.67 25.39
C LEU A 156 6.21 11.55 25.27
N ALA A 157 5.57 12.35 24.43
CA ALA A 157 4.14 12.29 24.16
C ALA A 157 3.73 10.90 23.65
N ILE A 158 4.43 10.40 22.64
CA ILE A 158 4.13 9.09 22.05
C ILE A 158 4.39 7.95 23.04
N ILE A 159 5.48 7.98 23.81
CA ILE A 159 5.79 6.89 24.75
C ILE A 159 4.82 6.88 25.94
N THR A 160 4.33 8.04 26.38
CA THR A 160 3.41 8.11 27.52
C THR A 160 1.95 7.85 27.13
N THR A 161 1.61 7.93 25.84
CA THR A 161 0.25 7.75 25.35
C THR A 161 -0.21 6.29 25.42
N PRO A 162 -1.35 5.99 26.10
CA PRO A 162 -1.89 4.63 26.18
C PRO A 162 -2.26 4.01 24.82
N ALA A 163 -2.67 4.85 23.86
CA ALA A 163 -3.05 4.41 22.52
C ALA A 163 -1.87 3.79 21.76
N THR A 164 -0.65 4.29 21.96
CA THR A 164 0.59 3.74 21.40
C THR A 164 0.77 2.28 21.81
N TYR A 165 0.58 1.96 23.09
CA TYR A 165 0.71 0.59 23.59
C TYR A 165 -0.38 -0.33 23.06
N LEU A 166 -1.60 0.18 22.89
CA LEU A 166 -2.68 -0.56 22.24
C LEU A 166 -2.36 -0.83 20.77
N ALA A 167 -1.86 0.16 20.03
CA ALA A 167 -1.43 0.00 18.64
C ALA A 167 -0.31 -1.05 18.51
N LEU A 168 0.70 -0.98 19.38
CA LEU A 168 1.78 -1.97 19.43
C LEU A 168 1.28 -3.36 19.79
N ALA A 169 0.31 -3.48 20.70
CA ALA A 169 -0.32 -4.76 21.04
C ALA A 169 -1.06 -5.35 19.83
N ILE A 170 -1.80 -4.54 19.07
CA ILE A 170 -2.51 -4.99 17.87
C ILE A 170 -1.53 -5.39 16.76
N VAL A 171 -0.43 -4.64 16.58
CA VAL A 171 0.66 -5.02 15.68
C VAL A 171 1.27 -6.36 16.09
N ALA A 172 1.56 -6.56 17.37
CA ALA A 172 2.08 -7.81 17.91
C ALA A 172 1.11 -8.97 17.71
N LEU A 173 -0.20 -8.75 17.91
CA LEU A 173 -1.25 -9.73 17.62
C LEU A 173 -1.28 -10.11 16.14
N GLY A 174 -1.15 -9.15 15.22
CA GLY A 174 -1.06 -9.41 13.79
C GLY A 174 0.14 -10.29 13.42
N MET A 175 1.32 -10.00 13.99
CA MET A 175 2.52 -10.83 13.80
C MET A 175 2.35 -12.23 14.41
N ALA A 176 1.81 -12.31 15.63
CA ALA A 176 1.55 -13.57 16.34
C ALA A 176 0.54 -14.44 15.60
N ALA A 177 -0.48 -13.85 14.98
CA ALA A 177 -1.46 -14.57 14.17
C ALA A 177 -0.81 -15.29 12.98
N TRP A 178 0.16 -14.67 12.30
CA TRP A 178 0.92 -15.36 11.26
C TRP A 178 1.88 -16.42 11.83
N TRP A 179 2.53 -16.12 12.96
CA TRP A 179 3.44 -17.06 13.62
C TRP A 179 2.69 -18.36 14.01
N GLN A 180 1.48 -18.22 14.54
CA GLN A 180 0.62 -19.32 14.99
C GLN A 180 -0.38 -19.79 13.91
N ARG A 181 -0.13 -19.49 12.63
CA ARG A 181 -1.04 -19.80 11.51
C ARG A 181 -1.50 -21.26 11.45
N GLU A 182 -0.66 -22.20 11.89
CA GLU A 182 -0.99 -23.64 11.91
C GLU A 182 -2.10 -23.96 12.93
N ARG A 183 -2.10 -23.27 14.08
CA ARG A 183 -3.14 -23.39 15.11
C ARG A 183 -4.44 -22.69 14.70
N LEU A 184 -4.33 -21.61 13.92
CA LEU A 184 -5.47 -20.81 13.45
C LEU A 184 -6.13 -21.36 12.17
N THR A 185 -5.76 -22.57 11.74
CA THR A 185 -6.33 -23.20 10.52
C THR A 185 -7.85 -23.36 10.59
N GLY A 186 -8.43 -23.66 11.75
CA GLY A 186 -9.88 -23.74 11.94
C GLY A 186 -10.58 -22.40 11.70
N LEU A 187 -10.04 -21.32 12.24
CA LEU A 187 -10.54 -19.96 12.04
C LEU A 187 -10.32 -19.48 10.59
N ALA A 188 -9.18 -19.84 9.99
CA ALA A 188 -8.94 -19.56 8.57
C ALA A 188 -9.96 -20.27 7.66
N ARG A 189 -10.42 -21.48 8.04
CA ARG A 189 -11.47 -22.20 7.31
C ARG A 189 -12.83 -21.51 7.41
N SER A 190 -13.23 -21.02 8.59
CA SER A 190 -14.49 -20.29 8.74
C SER A 190 -14.52 -18.98 7.95
N LEU A 191 -13.36 -18.33 7.79
CA LEU A 191 -13.21 -17.09 7.02
C LEU A 191 -12.87 -17.30 5.53
N GLN A 192 -13.04 -18.51 4.98
CA GLN A 192 -12.73 -18.76 3.56
C GLN A 192 -13.52 -17.87 2.59
N GLY A 193 -14.76 -17.49 2.93
CA GLY A 193 -15.55 -16.56 2.12
C GLY A 193 -14.86 -15.20 1.99
N VAL A 194 -14.37 -14.66 3.10
CA VAL A 194 -13.59 -13.41 3.13
C VAL A 194 -12.29 -13.57 2.35
N GLY A 195 -11.60 -14.71 2.49
CA GLY A 195 -10.40 -15.01 1.72
C GLY A 195 -10.64 -15.04 0.21
N ARG A 196 -11.75 -15.65 -0.24
CA ARG A 196 -12.16 -15.66 -1.66
C ARG A 196 -12.52 -14.26 -2.16
N ALA A 197 -13.26 -13.49 -1.38
CA ALA A 197 -13.57 -12.10 -1.71
C ALA A 197 -12.29 -11.26 -1.86
N ALA A 198 -11.36 -11.36 -0.90
CA ALA A 198 -10.08 -10.65 -0.95
C ALA A 198 -9.22 -11.08 -2.16
N ALA A 199 -9.19 -12.37 -2.50
CA ALA A 199 -8.48 -12.88 -3.68
C ALA A 199 -9.04 -12.33 -5.00
N ASN A 200 -10.34 -12.03 -5.04
CA ASN A 200 -11.04 -11.43 -6.18
C ASN A 200 -11.12 -9.90 -6.09
N GLY A 201 -10.26 -9.26 -5.29
CA GLY A 201 -10.24 -7.80 -5.15
C GLY A 201 -11.55 -7.22 -4.60
N PHE A 202 -12.24 -7.96 -3.74
CA PHE A 202 -13.57 -7.63 -3.18
C PHE A 202 -14.64 -7.32 -4.23
N GLY A 203 -14.49 -7.82 -5.46
CA GLY A 203 -15.43 -7.57 -6.56
C GLY A 203 -15.22 -6.24 -7.29
N PHE A 204 -14.26 -5.40 -6.88
CA PHE A 204 -13.93 -4.17 -7.60
C PHE A 204 -13.46 -4.45 -9.03
N GLU A 205 -12.76 -5.56 -9.27
CA GLU A 205 -12.34 -5.95 -10.61
C GLU A 205 -13.55 -6.23 -11.53
N ALA A 206 -14.56 -6.92 -11.02
CA ALA A 206 -15.79 -7.18 -11.78
C ALA A 206 -16.56 -5.89 -12.08
N LEU A 207 -16.61 -4.96 -11.12
CA LEU A 207 -17.21 -3.64 -11.34
C LEU A 207 -16.46 -2.83 -12.40
N ASN A 208 -15.12 -2.80 -12.32
CA ASN A 208 -14.28 -2.09 -13.28
C ASN A 208 -14.41 -2.68 -14.69
N GLN A 209 -14.32 -4.01 -14.83
CA GLN A 209 -14.52 -4.69 -16.11
C GLN A 209 -15.93 -4.46 -16.65
N GLY A 210 -16.94 -4.44 -15.78
CA GLY A 210 -18.31 -4.07 -16.13
C GLY A 210 -18.37 -2.68 -16.74
N ALA A 211 -17.85 -1.66 -16.05
CA ALA A 211 -17.83 -0.27 -16.52
C ALA A 211 -17.06 -0.10 -17.84
N VAL A 212 -15.90 -0.75 -17.97
CA VAL A 212 -15.11 -0.74 -19.21
C VAL A 212 -15.88 -1.41 -20.34
N SER A 213 -16.48 -2.58 -20.11
CA SER A 213 -17.24 -3.31 -21.13
C SER A 213 -18.47 -2.55 -21.60
N LEU A 214 -19.16 -1.84 -20.69
CA LEU A 214 -20.29 -0.98 -21.02
C LEU A 214 -19.83 0.19 -21.90
N THR A 215 -18.74 0.84 -21.52
CA THR A 215 -18.16 1.94 -22.30
C THR A 215 -17.73 1.47 -23.69
N GLN A 216 -17.07 0.31 -23.79
CA GLN A 216 -16.66 -0.27 -25.07
C GLN A 216 -17.86 -0.65 -25.96
N LYS A 217 -18.91 -1.24 -25.38
CA LYS A 217 -20.13 -1.58 -26.12
C LYS A 217 -20.86 -0.33 -26.61
N ALA A 218 -20.96 0.70 -25.78
CA ALA A 218 -21.54 1.97 -26.17
C ALA A 218 -20.73 2.63 -27.30
N ALA A 219 -19.41 2.64 -27.19
CA ALA A 219 -18.52 3.15 -28.23
C ALA A 219 -18.65 2.37 -29.54
N ALA A 220 -18.69 1.03 -29.49
CA ALA A 220 -18.87 0.19 -30.67
C ALA A 220 -20.25 0.40 -31.32
N ALA A 221 -21.31 0.58 -30.53
CA ALA A 221 -22.64 0.91 -31.05
C ALA A 221 -22.65 2.27 -31.75
N LEU A 222 -21.99 3.28 -31.19
CA LEU A 222 -21.83 4.59 -31.81
C LEU A 222 -20.93 4.56 -33.05
N GLN A 223 -19.92 3.70 -33.09
CA GLN A 223 -19.03 3.56 -34.25
C GLN A 223 -19.79 3.18 -35.52
N VAL A 224 -20.88 2.41 -35.41
CA VAL A 224 -21.75 2.06 -36.55
C VAL A 224 -22.34 3.31 -37.23
N THR A 225 -22.50 4.42 -36.50
CA THR A 225 -22.97 5.69 -37.09
C THR A 225 -21.94 6.36 -37.98
N GLN A 226 -20.65 6.03 -37.84
CA GLN A 226 -19.54 6.55 -38.63
C GLN A 226 -19.24 5.64 -39.84
N THR A 227 -20.13 5.67 -40.83
CA THR A 227 -20.05 4.81 -42.02
C THR A 227 -18.95 5.19 -43.03
N GLY A 228 -18.31 6.35 -42.85
CA GLY A 228 -17.35 6.92 -43.80
C GLY A 228 -17.99 7.49 -45.07
N GLN A 229 -19.32 7.45 -45.22
CA GLN A 229 -20.03 8.00 -46.37
C GLN A 229 -20.43 9.46 -46.10
N LEU A 230 -20.00 10.37 -46.97
CA LEU A 230 -20.28 11.81 -46.82
C LEU A 230 -21.78 12.13 -46.76
N ASN A 231 -22.59 11.47 -47.60
CA ASN A 231 -24.04 11.69 -47.65
C ASN A 231 -24.73 11.35 -46.32
N TRP A 232 -24.24 10.31 -45.62
CA TRP A 232 -24.76 9.91 -44.31
C TRP A 232 -24.45 10.98 -43.25
N ASN A 233 -23.24 11.56 -43.28
CA ASN A 233 -22.86 12.64 -42.39
C ASN A 233 -23.70 13.90 -42.63
N VAL A 234 -23.93 14.27 -43.89
CA VAL A 234 -24.77 15.43 -44.24
C VAL A 234 -26.20 15.24 -43.77
N LEU A 235 -26.78 14.04 -43.95
CA LEU A 235 -28.11 13.72 -43.43
C LEU A 235 -28.17 13.88 -41.90
N GLY A 236 -27.16 13.36 -41.19
CA GLY A 236 -27.06 13.51 -39.73
C GLY A 236 -27.04 14.97 -39.27
N ILE A 237 -26.31 15.85 -39.97
CA ILE A 237 -26.25 17.29 -39.65
C ILE A 237 -27.60 17.97 -39.89
N VAL A 238 -28.27 17.68 -41.00
CA VAL A 238 -29.57 18.27 -41.33
C VAL A 238 -30.63 17.85 -40.31
N VAL A 239 -30.68 16.57 -39.95
CA VAL A 239 -31.60 16.07 -38.92
C VAL A 239 -31.33 16.74 -37.57
N ALA A 240 -30.06 16.85 -37.17
CA ALA A 240 -29.68 17.53 -35.93
C ALA A 240 -30.13 19.00 -35.93
N LEU A 241 -29.97 19.71 -37.05
CA LEU A 241 -30.41 21.10 -37.18
C LEU A 241 -31.92 21.24 -37.05
N VAL A 242 -32.71 20.36 -37.69
CA VAL A 242 -34.17 20.36 -37.58
C VAL A 242 -34.60 20.10 -36.13
N VAL A 243 -33.99 19.12 -35.46
CA VAL A 243 -34.29 18.82 -34.05
C VAL A 243 -34.01 20.03 -33.16
N VAL A 244 -32.86 20.70 -33.34
CA VAL A 244 -32.53 21.91 -32.57
C VAL A 244 -33.55 23.02 -32.82
N LEU A 245 -33.96 23.23 -34.07
CA LEU A 245 -34.95 24.26 -34.41
C LEU A 245 -36.32 23.96 -33.81
N LEU A 246 -36.76 22.70 -33.77
CA LEU A 246 -38.01 22.30 -33.13
C LEU A 246 -37.97 22.56 -31.62
N VAL A 247 -36.89 22.12 -30.96
CA VAL A 247 -36.67 22.37 -29.52
C VAL A 247 -36.68 23.86 -29.19
N LEU A 248 -36.01 24.69 -30.01
CA LEU A 248 -36.00 26.15 -29.83
C LEU A 248 -37.35 26.81 -30.13
N ALA A 249 -38.14 26.24 -31.04
CA ALA A 249 -39.50 26.70 -31.33
C ALA A 249 -40.51 26.30 -30.24
N GLY A 250 -40.10 25.50 -29.25
CA GLY A 250 -40.96 25.04 -28.15
C GLY A 250 -41.98 23.98 -28.57
N VAL A 251 -41.73 23.29 -29.69
CA VAL A 251 -42.50 22.13 -30.18
C VAL A 251 -41.67 20.87 -29.97
#